data_AF-A0A929F4N1-F1
#
_entry.id   AF-A0A929F4N1-F1
#
_cell.length_a   1.000
_cell.length_b   1.000
_cell.length_c   1.000
_cell.angle_alpha   90.00
_cell.angle_beta   90.00
_cell.angle_gamma   90.00
#
_symmetry.space_group_name_H-M   'P 1'
#
loop_
_entity.id
_entity.type
_entity.pdbx_description
1 polymer ?
#
loop_
_entity_poly.entity_id
_entity_poly.type
_entity_poly.pdbx_seq_one_letter_code
_entity_poly.pdbx_strand_id
1 'polypeptide(L)'
;ISIMTGDTDCTPYEWQTVASRTTYCCGNSVIRAAEDAKKQLLRLASLKFGIPEEDLELKDEQVISKIYPDKKVKIADLAMGLTMPDGSGIHGPIIGRGAFIPPDVKDTDKETGQGDKPVAFWTFGAQTAEVEVDIETGEVKVLKIA
;
A
#
# COMPACT_ATOMS: atom_id res chain seq x y z
N ILE A 1 -7.16 -10.68 4.72
CA ILE A 1 -6.76 -9.98 3.47
C ILE A 1 -6.63 -11.02 2.37
N SER A 2 -7.26 -10.80 1.21
CA SER A 2 -7.12 -11.61 0.00
C SER A 2 -6.52 -10.75 -1.11
N ILE A 3 -5.72 -11.35 -1.99
CA ILE A 3 -4.98 -10.62 -3.04
C ILE A 3 -5.33 -11.21 -4.39
N MET A 4 -5.57 -10.35 -5.38
CA MET A 4 -5.80 -10.68 -6.78
C MET A 4 -4.84 -9.82 -7.62
N THR A 5 -4.10 -10.45 -8.52
CA THR A 5 -3.04 -9.81 -9.33
C THR A 5 -2.95 -10.45 -10.70
N GLY A 6 -2.56 -9.68 -11.72
CA GLY A 6 -2.21 -10.24 -13.04
C GLY A 6 -3.41 -10.52 -13.95
N ASP A 7 -4.58 -9.96 -13.65
CA ASP A 7 -5.78 -10.10 -14.47
C ASP A 7 -6.33 -8.70 -14.82
N THR A 8 -6.27 -8.35 -16.10
CA THR A 8 -6.68 -7.02 -16.59
C THR A 8 -8.18 -6.78 -16.54
N ASP A 9 -9.01 -7.83 -16.38
CA ASP A 9 -10.46 -7.69 -16.28
C ASP A 9 -10.89 -7.14 -14.91
N CYS A 10 -10.10 -7.41 -13.87
CA CYS A 10 -10.46 -7.13 -12.49
C CYS A 10 -9.40 -6.36 -11.68
N THR A 11 -8.17 -6.21 -12.19
CA THR A 11 -7.10 -5.43 -11.54
C THR A 11 -6.83 -4.12 -12.28
N PRO A 12 -6.69 -2.98 -11.56
CA PRO A 12 -6.37 -1.71 -12.20
C PRO A 12 -5.05 -1.75 -12.95
N TYR A 13 -4.91 -0.87 -13.95
CA TYR A 13 -3.66 -0.74 -14.70
C TYR A 13 -2.47 -0.45 -13.77
N GLU A 14 -1.47 -1.30 -13.88
CA GLU A 14 -0.13 -1.14 -13.32
C GLU A 14 0.82 -1.13 -14.52
N TRP A 15 1.88 -0.31 -14.47
CA TRP A 15 2.75 -0.15 -15.62
C TRP A 15 3.46 -1.46 -15.98
N GLN A 16 4.40 -1.90 -15.14
CA GLN A 16 5.16 -3.14 -15.28
C GLN A 16 5.87 -3.51 -13.97
N THR A 17 6.07 -4.82 -13.74
CA THR A 17 6.95 -5.35 -12.67
C THR A 17 8.41 -5.31 -13.12
N VAL A 18 8.99 -4.12 -13.14
CA VAL A 18 10.39 -3.82 -13.55
C VAL A 18 11.03 -2.77 -12.63
N ALA A 19 12.32 -2.51 -12.79
CA ALA A 19 13.06 -1.45 -12.08
C ALA A 19 12.95 -1.51 -10.54
N SER A 20 12.68 -2.69 -9.97
CA SER A 20 12.49 -2.91 -8.52
C SER A 20 11.45 -1.97 -7.89
N ARG A 21 10.49 -1.47 -8.67
CA ARG A 21 9.59 -0.39 -8.25
C ARG A 21 8.32 -0.85 -7.54
N THR A 22 7.94 -2.12 -7.66
CA THR A 22 6.63 -2.64 -7.22
C THR A 22 6.38 -2.36 -5.74
N THR A 23 7.33 -2.68 -4.86
CA THR A 23 7.18 -2.43 -3.41
C THR A 23 6.94 -0.95 -3.12
N TYR A 24 7.67 -0.05 -3.79
CA TYR A 24 7.54 1.38 -3.56
C TYR A 24 6.26 1.94 -4.19
N CYS A 25 6.02 1.71 -5.48
CA CYS A 25 4.91 2.31 -6.21
C CYS A 25 3.58 1.66 -5.84
N CYS A 26 3.47 0.33 -5.98
CA CYS A 26 2.23 -0.38 -5.66
C CYS A 26 1.96 -0.36 -4.15
N GLY A 27 3.00 -0.46 -3.31
CA GLY A 27 2.85 -0.33 -1.86
C GLY A 27 2.24 1.01 -1.45
N ASN A 28 2.74 2.13 -1.99
CA ASN A 28 2.14 3.45 -1.72
C ASN A 28 0.73 3.59 -2.30
N SER A 29 0.43 3.01 -3.47
CA SER A 29 -0.94 2.97 -4.01
C SER A 29 -1.89 2.21 -3.06
N VAL A 30 -1.46 1.07 -2.52
CA VAL A 30 -2.24 0.28 -1.54
C VAL A 30 -2.43 1.05 -0.23
N ILE A 31 -1.41 1.75 0.28
CA ILE A 31 -1.53 2.63 1.46
C ILE A 31 -2.63 3.68 1.22
N ARG A 32 -2.60 4.37 0.07
CA ARG A 32 -3.62 5.37 -0.28
C ARG A 32 -5.02 4.77 -0.38
N ALA A 33 -5.15 3.58 -0.96
CA ALA A 33 -6.42 2.86 -1.03
C ALA A 33 -6.95 2.51 0.37
N ALA A 34 -6.08 2.05 1.27
CA ALA A 34 -6.44 1.76 2.65
C ALA A 34 -6.83 3.03 3.43
N GLU A 35 -6.14 4.15 3.22
CA GLU A 35 -6.48 5.45 3.83
C GLU A 35 -7.84 5.96 3.35
N ASP A 36 -8.15 5.81 2.06
CA ASP A 36 -9.45 6.15 1.49
C ASP A 36 -10.57 5.29 2.09
N ALA A 37 -10.38 3.96 2.16
CA ALA A 37 -11.33 3.07 2.84
C ALA A 37 -11.50 3.43 4.34
N LYS A 38 -10.40 3.78 5.03
CA LYS A 38 -10.43 4.22 6.43
C LYS A 38 -11.26 5.49 6.60
N LYS A 39 -11.12 6.48 5.71
CA LYS A 39 -11.93 7.71 5.75
C LYS A 39 -13.42 7.41 5.59
N GLN A 40 -13.78 6.52 4.66
CA GLN A 40 -15.18 6.11 4.48
C GLN A 40 -15.75 5.47 5.76
N LEU A 41 -14.99 4.60 6.43
CA LEU A 41 -15.38 3.99 7.71
C LEU A 41 -15.56 5.02 8.83
N LEU A 42 -14.60 5.95 8.97
CA LEU A 42 -14.69 7.04 9.95
C LEU A 42 -15.90 7.93 9.69
N ARG A 43 -16.18 8.25 8.42
CA ARG A 43 -17.37 9.02 8.03
C ARG A 43 -18.66 8.33 8.45
N LEU A 44 -18.79 7.03 8.20
CA LEU A 44 -19.98 6.28 8.60
C LEU A 44 -20.13 6.20 10.12
N ALA A 45 -19.05 5.96 10.85
CA ALA A 45 -19.06 5.96 12.31
C ALA A 45 -19.40 7.35 12.89
N SER A 46 -18.90 8.42 12.25
CA SER A 46 -19.23 9.80 12.59
C SER A 46 -20.73 10.06 12.50
N LEU A 47 -21.36 9.66 11.38
CA LEU A 47 -22.81 9.75 11.20
C LEU A 47 -23.58 8.91 12.22
N LYS A 48 -23.10 7.71 12.54
CA LYS A 48 -23.73 6.82 13.52
C LYS A 48 -23.71 7.38 14.94
N PHE A 49 -22.61 8.01 15.35
CA PHE A 49 -22.43 8.46 16.72
C PHE A 49 -22.68 9.95 16.94
N GLY A 50 -22.74 10.76 15.87
CA GLY A 50 -22.75 12.21 15.95
C GLY A 50 -21.43 12.79 16.46
N ILE A 51 -20.32 12.10 16.24
CA ILE A 51 -18.97 12.49 16.72
C ILE A 51 -18.12 12.92 15.51
N PRO A 52 -17.34 14.01 15.58
CA PRO A 52 -16.43 14.42 14.51
C PRO A 52 -15.44 13.30 14.12
N GLU A 53 -15.07 13.22 12.84
CA GLU A 53 -14.17 12.18 12.34
C GLU A 53 -12.77 12.26 13.00
N GLU A 54 -12.30 13.47 13.36
CA GLU A 54 -11.04 13.65 14.09
C GLU A 54 -11.02 13.00 15.49
N ASP A 55 -12.19 12.84 16.12
CA ASP A 55 -12.37 12.27 17.45
C ASP A 55 -12.63 10.75 17.40
N LEU A 56 -12.54 10.16 16.21
CA LEU A 56 -12.66 8.73 15.97
C LEU A 56 -11.31 8.14 15.57
N GLU A 57 -11.10 6.87 15.90
CA GLU A 57 -9.95 6.11 15.45
C GLU A 57 -10.31 4.67 15.10
N LEU A 58 -9.54 4.06 14.20
CA LEU A 58 -9.61 2.62 13.96
C LEU A 58 -8.64 1.91 14.89
N LYS A 59 -9.16 0.97 15.68
CA LYS A 59 -8.37 0.15 16.60
C LYS A 59 -9.09 -1.18 16.84
N ASP A 60 -8.33 -2.28 16.88
CA ASP A 60 -8.84 -3.63 17.19
C ASP A 60 -10.09 -4.01 16.38
N GLU A 61 -10.03 -3.81 15.05
CA GLU A 61 -11.12 -4.08 14.09
C GLU A 61 -12.40 -3.23 14.29
N GLN A 62 -12.30 -2.14 15.04
CA GLN A 62 -13.42 -1.26 15.40
C GLN A 62 -13.09 0.19 15.08
N VAL A 63 -14.13 0.98 14.84
CA VAL A 63 -14.06 2.43 14.96
C VAL A 63 -14.51 2.79 16.37
N ILE A 64 -13.67 3.50 17.11
CA ILE A 64 -13.87 3.85 18.53
C ILE A 64 -13.75 5.37 18.68
N SER A 65 -14.57 5.97 19.55
CA SER A 65 -14.37 7.35 19.96
C SER A 65 -13.20 7.49 20.93
N LYS A 66 -12.33 8.47 20.68
CA LYS A 66 -11.22 8.85 21.57
C LYS A 66 -11.70 9.46 22.89
N ILE A 67 -12.91 10.05 22.88
CA ILE A 67 -13.50 10.76 24.03
C ILE A 67 -14.44 9.84 24.82
N TYR A 68 -15.22 9.01 24.11
CA TYR A 68 -16.22 8.11 24.71
C TYR A 68 -15.93 6.65 24.32
N PRO A 69 -15.09 5.91 25.09
CA PRO A 69 -14.66 4.55 24.73
C PRO A 69 -15.81 3.53 24.55
N ASP A 70 -16.98 3.79 25.14
CA ASP A 70 -18.18 2.96 24.97
C ASP A 70 -18.82 3.12 23.58
N LYS A 71 -18.54 4.22 22.87
CA LYS A 71 -18.98 4.47 21.50
C LYS A 71 -18.02 3.78 20.53
N LYS A 72 -18.35 2.54 20.19
CA LYS A 72 -17.58 1.72 19.25
C LYS A 72 -18.47 0.92 18.31
N VAL A 73 -17.98 0.68 17.10
CA VAL A 73 -18.67 -0.12 16.06
C VAL A 73 -17.64 -0.95 15.32
N LYS A 74 -17.96 -2.21 15.00
CA LYS A 74 -17.05 -3.06 14.24
C LYS A 74 -16.97 -2.58 12.80
N ILE A 75 -15.79 -2.70 12.20
CA ILE A 75 -15.60 -2.42 10.77
C ILE A 75 -16.54 -3.29 9.93
N ALA A 76 -16.75 -4.56 10.33
CA ALA A 76 -17.67 -5.48 9.67
C ALA A 76 -19.12 -4.96 9.61
N ASP A 77 -19.58 -4.23 10.63
CA ASP A 77 -20.93 -3.67 10.70
C ASP A 77 -21.11 -2.46 9.77
N LEU A 78 -20.01 -1.89 9.26
CA LEU A 78 -19.99 -0.74 8.36
C LEU A 78 -19.58 -1.12 6.93
N ALA A 79 -19.14 -2.36 6.69
CA ALA A 79 -18.51 -2.78 5.44
C ALA A 79 -19.41 -2.62 4.20
N MET A 80 -20.74 -2.73 4.38
CA MET A 80 -21.75 -2.59 3.32
C MET A 80 -22.47 -1.23 3.34
N GLY A 81 -21.99 -0.28 4.15
CA GLY A 81 -22.69 0.96 4.44
C GLY A 81 -23.32 0.97 5.84
N LEU A 82 -24.05 2.04 6.14
CA LEU A 82 -24.72 2.23 7.44
C LEU A 82 -26.23 2.12 7.27
N THR A 83 -26.88 1.22 8.01
CA THR A 83 -28.34 1.18 8.14
C THR A 83 -28.80 2.09 9.27
N MET A 84 -29.71 3.01 8.96
CA MET A 84 -30.32 3.93 9.91
C MET A 84 -31.53 3.28 10.62
N PRO A 85 -31.98 3.84 11.76
CA PRO A 85 -33.13 3.28 12.51
C PRO A 85 -34.44 3.24 11.71
N ASP A 86 -34.59 4.10 10.70
CA ASP A 86 -35.76 4.13 9.80
C ASP A 86 -35.67 3.10 8.65
N GLY A 87 -34.60 2.29 8.63
CA GLY A 87 -34.34 1.29 7.60
C GLY A 87 -33.64 1.84 6.35
N SER A 88 -33.40 3.15 6.26
CA SER A 88 -32.64 3.73 5.15
C SER A 88 -31.16 3.37 5.21
N GLY A 89 -30.52 3.28 4.04
CA GLY A 89 -29.08 3.00 3.91
C GLY A 89 -28.31 4.26 3.56
N ILE A 90 -27.16 4.47 4.20
CA ILE A 90 -26.19 5.51 3.85
C ILE A 90 -24.93 4.85 3.33
N HIS A 91 -24.39 5.40 2.24
CA HIS A 91 -23.24 4.87 1.49
C HIS A 91 -23.54 3.52 0.83
N GLY A 92 -22.52 2.92 0.22
CA GLY A 92 -22.53 1.53 -0.25
C GLY A 92 -21.38 0.73 0.35
N PRO A 93 -20.95 -0.37 -0.28
CA PRO A 93 -19.76 -1.09 0.13
C PRO A 93 -18.54 -0.18 0.24
N ILE A 94 -17.71 -0.42 1.25
CA ILE A 94 -16.45 0.31 1.43
C ILE A 94 -15.48 -0.10 0.31
N ILE A 95 -15.11 0.85 -0.53
CA ILE A 95 -14.21 0.63 -1.66
C ILE A 95 -13.13 1.70 -1.61
N GLY A 96 -11.95 1.31 -1.15
CA GLY A 96 -10.77 2.17 -1.14
C GLY A 96 -10.09 2.23 -2.50
N ARG A 97 -9.70 3.43 -2.94
CA ARG A 97 -8.96 3.63 -4.19
C ARG A 97 -7.66 4.39 -3.95
N GLY A 98 -6.61 3.99 -4.64
CA GLY A 98 -5.29 4.61 -4.50
C GLY A 98 -4.45 4.46 -5.75
N ALA A 99 -3.73 5.53 -6.06
CA ALA A 99 -2.74 5.58 -7.14
C ALA A 99 -1.54 6.38 -6.65
N PHE A 100 -0.35 6.04 -7.11
CA PHE A 100 0.89 6.68 -6.71
C PHE A 100 1.84 6.81 -7.89
N ILE A 101 2.42 8.01 -8.01
CA ILE A 101 3.54 8.30 -8.89
C ILE A 101 4.71 8.75 -8.01
N PRO A 102 5.93 8.22 -8.22
CA PRO A 102 7.12 8.70 -7.53
C PRO A 102 7.29 10.22 -7.71
N PRO A 103 7.42 11.00 -6.63
CA PRO A 103 7.58 12.43 -6.74
C PRO A 103 8.97 12.82 -7.25
N ASP A 104 8.99 13.80 -8.15
CA ASP A 104 10.17 14.47 -8.70
C ASP A 104 11.18 13.55 -9.43
N VAL A 105 10.75 12.36 -9.87
CA VAL A 105 11.56 11.56 -10.80
C VAL A 105 11.52 12.25 -12.16
N LYS A 106 12.70 12.51 -12.72
CA LYS A 106 12.88 13.26 -13.97
C LYS A 106 13.59 12.39 -15.00
N ASP A 107 13.22 12.58 -16.26
CA ASP A 107 13.94 11.95 -17.36
C ASP A 107 15.40 12.43 -17.40
N THR A 108 16.28 11.56 -17.88
CA THR A 108 17.64 11.93 -18.25
C THR A 108 17.65 12.64 -19.60
N ASP A 109 18.60 13.53 -19.81
CA ASP A 109 18.94 14.08 -21.11
C ASP A 109 19.24 12.95 -22.11
N LYS A 110 18.64 13.01 -23.30
CA LYS A 110 18.66 11.89 -24.26
C LYS A 110 19.98 11.76 -25.02
N GLU A 111 20.76 12.84 -25.12
CA GLU A 111 22.06 12.81 -25.82
C GLU A 111 23.19 12.42 -24.87
N THR A 112 23.14 12.89 -23.63
CA THR A 112 24.22 12.75 -22.65
C THR A 112 23.96 11.68 -21.59
N GLY A 113 22.70 11.26 -21.40
CA GLY A 113 22.29 10.33 -20.34
C GLY A 113 22.31 10.91 -18.92
N GLN A 114 22.54 12.22 -18.76
CA GLN A 114 22.63 12.86 -17.45
C GLN A 114 21.25 13.28 -16.92
N GLY A 115 21.03 13.19 -15.61
CA GLY A 115 19.80 13.70 -14.99
C GLY A 115 19.98 13.90 -13.49
N ASP A 116 19.33 14.92 -12.94
CA ASP A 116 19.46 15.29 -11.53
C ASP A 116 18.85 14.25 -10.58
N LYS A 117 17.73 13.63 -10.99
CA LYS A 117 16.97 12.66 -10.19
C LYS A 117 16.27 11.63 -11.09
N PRO A 118 17.03 10.73 -11.76
CA PRO A 118 16.47 9.74 -12.67
C PRO A 118 15.72 8.60 -11.97
N VAL A 119 15.91 8.44 -10.65
CA VAL A 119 15.28 7.39 -9.83
C VAL A 119 14.74 7.97 -8.53
N ALA A 120 13.79 7.26 -7.91
CA ALA A 120 13.18 7.68 -6.65
C ALA A 120 14.19 7.69 -5.48
N PHE A 121 15.02 6.64 -5.39
CA PHE A 121 16.10 6.47 -4.42
C PHE A 121 17.04 5.36 -4.90
N TRP A 122 18.23 5.30 -4.29
CA TRP A 122 19.23 4.26 -4.56
C TRP A 122 19.24 3.25 -3.42
N THR A 123 19.14 1.96 -3.78
CA THR A 123 19.35 0.87 -2.83
C THR A 123 20.84 0.53 -2.81
N PHE A 124 21.45 0.57 -1.63
CA PHE A 124 22.85 0.22 -1.44
C PHE A 124 22.95 -1.17 -0.81
N GLY A 125 24.00 -1.90 -1.18
CA GLY A 125 24.31 -3.21 -0.60
C GLY A 125 25.79 -3.53 -0.80
N ALA A 126 26.33 -4.35 0.10
CA ALA A 126 27.65 -4.93 -0.02
C ALA A 126 27.53 -6.42 0.28
N GLN A 127 28.25 -7.25 -0.46
CA GLN A 127 28.23 -8.71 -0.33
C GLN A 127 29.64 -9.24 -0.57
N THR A 128 30.04 -10.26 0.19
CA THR A 128 31.32 -10.96 0.01
C THR A 128 31.07 -12.42 -0.38
N ALA A 129 31.92 -12.95 -1.26
CA ALA A 129 31.91 -14.36 -1.65
C ALA A 129 33.29 -14.99 -1.41
N GLU A 130 33.31 -16.11 -0.70
CA GLU A 130 34.46 -17.00 -0.59
C GLU A 130 34.29 -18.13 -1.60
N VAL A 131 35.30 -18.33 -2.47
CA VAL A 131 35.25 -19.32 -3.56
C VAL A 131 36.51 -20.17 -3.60
N GLU A 132 36.36 -21.42 -4.02
CA GLU A 132 37.44 -22.36 -4.31
C GLU A 132 37.46 -22.65 -5.81
N VAL A 133 38.65 -22.71 -6.41
CA VAL A 133 38.85 -22.97 -7.84
C VAL A 133 39.82 -24.12 -8.03
N ASP A 134 39.41 -25.16 -8.75
CA ASP A 134 40.31 -26.20 -9.25
C ASP A 134 41.08 -25.65 -10.46
N ILE A 135 42.41 -25.59 -10.35
CA ILE A 135 43.29 -24.99 -11.36
C ILE A 135 43.55 -25.89 -12.58
N GLU A 136 43.29 -27.20 -12.47
CA GLU A 136 43.47 -28.15 -13.57
C GLU A 136 42.21 -28.24 -14.44
N THR A 137 41.04 -28.17 -13.80
CA THR A 137 39.74 -28.33 -14.46
C THR A 137 39.01 -27.01 -14.72
N GLY A 138 39.34 -25.96 -13.96
CA GLY A 138 38.63 -24.68 -13.97
C GLY A 138 37.31 -24.71 -13.20
N GLU A 139 37.00 -25.78 -12.46
CA GLU A 139 35.77 -25.88 -11.66
C GLU A 139 35.77 -24.86 -10.51
N VAL A 140 34.69 -24.10 -10.38
CA VAL A 140 34.52 -23.07 -9.34
C VAL A 140 33.42 -23.46 -8.38
N LYS A 141 33.72 -23.44 -7.08
CA LYS A 141 32.78 -23.73 -6.01
C LYS A 141 32.65 -22.51 -5.09
N VAL A 142 31.42 -22.07 -4.85
CA VAL A 142 31.14 -21.05 -3.83
C VAL A 142 31.11 -21.72 -2.46
N LEU A 143 32.04 -21.35 -1.58
CA LEU A 143 32.14 -21.89 -0.22
C LEU A 143 31.20 -21.15 0.74
N LYS A 144 31.14 -19.82 0.62
CA LYS A 144 30.35 -18.97 1.51
C LYS A 144 29.94 -17.67 0.84
N ILE A 145 28.73 -17.23 1.15
CA ILE A 145 28.24 -15.87 0.92
C ILE A 145 28.04 -15.21 2.28
N ALA A 146 28.53 -13.97 2.45
CA ALA A 146 28.39 -13.16 3.65
C ALA A 146 27.91 -11.74 3.33
#